data_AF-A0A9E2LMP2-F1
#
_entry.id   AF-A0A9E2LMP2-F1
#
_cell.length_a   1.000
_cell.length_b   1.000
_cell.length_c   1.000
_cell.angle_alpha   90.00
_cell.angle_beta   90.00
_cell.angle_gamma   90.00
#
_symmetry.space_group_name_H-M   'P 1'
#
loop_
_entity.id
_entity.type
_entity.pdbx_description
1 polymer ?
#
loop_
_entity_poly.entity_id
_entity_poly.type
_entity_poly.pdbx_seq_one_letter_code
_entity_poly.pdbx_strand_id
1 'polypeptide(L)' 'TGQRKGSMNRPKYLLPVGLVDATKERVLAAARVKAQHPVSYADAFVVATAIEFTATIVTGDPDFKETESRAAVLWL' A
#
# COMPACT_ATOMS: atom_id res chain seq x y z
N THR A 1 23.56 -17.88 37.99
CA THR A 1 22.29 -17.40 38.57
C THR A 1 22.06 -15.97 38.13
N GLY A 2 20.91 -15.64 37.53
CA GLY A 2 20.50 -14.25 37.29
C GLY A 2 20.32 -13.84 35.83
N GLN A 3 19.28 -14.36 35.18
CA GLN A 3 18.69 -13.75 33.97
C GLN A 3 18.12 -12.37 34.35
N ARG A 4 18.59 -11.28 33.71
CA ARG A 4 17.79 -10.05 33.61
C ARG A 4 17.30 -9.92 32.17
N LYS A 5 16.13 -10.50 31.91
CA LYS A 5 15.30 -10.15 30.75
C LYS A 5 14.90 -8.69 30.93
N GLY A 6 15.57 -7.78 30.23
CA GLY A 6 15.07 -6.45 29.99
C GLY A 6 13.78 -6.57 29.18
N SER A 7 12.64 -6.51 29.88
CA SER A 7 11.32 -6.43 29.26
C SER A 7 11.27 -5.17 28.39
N MET A 8 11.44 -5.31 27.07
CA MET A 8 11.17 -4.23 26.14
C MET A 8 9.67 -3.93 26.16
N ASN A 9 9.30 -2.82 26.80
CA ASN A 9 7.96 -2.25 26.75
C ASN A 9 7.66 -1.84 25.30
N ARG A 10 6.93 -2.68 24.57
CA ARG A 10 6.30 -2.29 23.30
C ARG A 10 5.06 -1.45 23.62
N PRO A 11 4.87 -0.27 23.01
CA PRO A 11 3.63 0.49 23.21
C PRO A 11 2.42 -0.36 22.77
N LYS A 12 1.40 -0.41 23.63
CA LYS A 12 0.19 -1.26 23.50
C LYS A 12 -0.81 -0.82 22.42
N TYR A 13 -0.47 0.19 21.61
CA TYR A 13 -1.39 0.82 20.65
C TYR A 13 -0.73 1.13 19.30
N LEU A 14 -0.02 0.15 18.73
CA LEU A 14 0.37 0.22 17.33
C LEU A 14 -0.62 -0.63 16.54
N LEU A 15 -1.35 0.01 15.61
CA LEU A 15 -2.12 -0.74 14.62
C LEU A 15 -1.13 -1.61 13.81
N PRO A 16 -1.49 -2.85 13.43
CA PRO A 16 -0.64 -3.72 12.63
C PRO A 16 -0.62 -3.27 11.16
N VAL A 17 -0.28 -2.00 10.93
CA VAL A 17 -0.23 -1.37 9.61
C VAL A 17 1.20 -0.94 9.31
N GLY A 18 1.69 -1.29 8.14
CA GLY A 18 2.95 -0.79 7.60
C GLY A 18 2.69 0.44 6.74
N LEU A 19 3.46 1.50 6.95
CA LEU A 19 3.47 2.65 6.05
C LEU A 19 4.45 2.39 4.91
N VAL A 20 4.06 2.83 3.70
CA VAL A 20 4.89 2.74 2.50
C VAL A 20 5.28 4.17 2.11
N ASP A 21 6.57 4.48 2.21
CA ASP A 21 7.08 5.80 1.85
C ASP A 21 7.02 6.04 0.33
N ALA A 22 6.73 7.28 -0.07
CA ALA A 22 6.73 7.71 -1.46
C ALA A 22 8.15 8.01 -1.96
N THR A 23 8.98 6.98 -2.14
CA THR A 23 10.32 7.13 -2.73
C THR A 23 10.22 7.61 -4.18
N LYS A 24 11.33 8.12 -4.74
CA LYS A 24 11.37 8.58 -6.13
C LYS A 24 10.95 7.48 -7.11
N GLU A 25 11.34 6.24 -6.85
CA GLU A 25 11.00 5.07 -7.66
C GLU A 25 9.48 4.84 -7.64
N ARG A 26 8.85 4.89 -6.47
CA ARG A 26 7.40 4.72 -6.30
C ARG A 26 6.60 5.88 -6.91
N VAL A 27 7.10 7.11 -6.78
CA VAL A 27 6.53 8.29 -7.46
C VAL A 27 6.50 8.06 -8.98
N LEU A 28 7.62 7.62 -9.56
CA LEU A 28 7.68 7.33 -11.00
C LEU A 28 6.81 6.13 -11.42
N ALA A 29 6.69 5.12 -10.57
CA ALA A 29 5.80 3.98 -10.79
C ALA A 29 4.32 4.40 -10.82
N ALA A 30 3.88 5.21 -9.84
CA ALA A 30 2.55 5.80 -9.83
C ALA A 30 2.31 6.68 -11.06
N ALA A 31 3.30 7.48 -11.47
CA ALA A 31 3.17 8.34 -12.66
C ALA A 31 2.96 7.51 -13.93
N ARG A 32 3.60 6.35 -14.03
CA ARG A 32 3.40 5.41 -15.13
C ARG A 32 2.00 4.81 -15.13
N VAL A 33 1.45 4.46 -13.95
CA VAL A 33 0.06 3.99 -13.84
C VAL A 33 -0.90 5.09 -14.30
N LYS A 34 -0.75 6.32 -13.79
CA LYS A 34 -1.59 7.47 -14.16
C LYS A 34 -1.50 7.82 -15.66
N ALA A 35 -0.34 7.65 -16.27
CA ALA A 35 -0.17 7.88 -17.71
C ALA A 35 -0.90 6.85 -18.57
N GLN A 36 -1.16 5.66 -18.04
CA GLN A 36 -1.79 4.54 -18.75
C GLN A 36 -3.29 4.41 -18.44
N HIS A 37 -3.75 4.97 -17.32
CA HIS A 37 -5.12 4.80 -16.83
C HIS A 37 -5.71 6.13 -16.32
N PRO A 38 -7.00 6.41 -16.57
CA PRO A 38 -7.64 7.68 -16.20
C PRO A 38 -8.01 7.80 -14.71
N VAL A 39 -7.15 7.34 -13.78
CA VAL A 39 -7.37 7.39 -12.31
C VAL A 39 -6.77 8.64 -11.66
N SER A 40 -7.07 8.95 -10.40
CA SER A 40 -6.34 10.02 -9.71
C SER A 40 -4.86 9.63 -9.49
N TYR A 41 -3.99 10.60 -9.20
CA TYR A 41 -2.58 10.28 -8.92
C TYR A 41 -2.43 9.54 -7.58
N ALA A 42 -3.32 9.78 -6.62
CA ALA A 42 -3.36 9.05 -5.36
C ALA A 42 -3.72 7.57 -5.58
N ASP A 43 -4.73 7.28 -6.40
CA ASP A 43 -5.10 5.90 -6.73
C ASP A 43 -4.01 5.20 -7.53
N ALA A 44 -3.29 5.95 -8.38
CA ALA A 44 -2.12 5.43 -9.07
C ALA A 44 -1.01 4.99 -8.11
N PHE A 45 -0.83 5.65 -6.95
CA PHE A 45 0.05 5.16 -5.89
C PHE A 45 -0.45 3.86 -5.29
N VAL A 46 -1.75 3.76 -4.99
CA VAL A 46 -2.36 2.53 -4.44
C VAL A 46 -2.11 1.35 -5.37
N VAL A 47 -2.35 1.52 -6.67
CA VAL A 47 -2.11 0.49 -7.69
C VAL A 47 -0.62 0.15 -7.82
N ALA A 48 0.26 1.15 -7.89
CA ALA A 48 1.70 0.91 -8.00
C ALA A 48 2.25 0.17 -6.78
N THR A 49 1.81 0.52 -5.57
CA THR A 49 2.17 -0.18 -4.34
C THR A 49 1.61 -1.61 -4.31
N ALA A 50 0.37 -1.81 -4.77
CA ALA A 50 -0.20 -3.15 -4.86
C ALA A 50 0.61 -4.06 -5.80
N ILE A 51 1.07 -3.53 -6.94
CA ILE A 51 1.95 -4.26 -7.86
C ILE A 51 3.30 -4.58 -7.19
N GLU A 52 3.94 -3.60 -6.55
CA GLU A 52 5.25 -3.77 -5.89
C GLU A 52 5.22 -4.90 -4.86
N PHE A 53 4.18 -4.96 -4.04
CA PHE A 53 4.06 -5.95 -2.96
C PHE A 53 3.25 -7.19 -3.34
N THR A 54 2.79 -7.31 -4.59
CA THR A 54 1.84 -8.37 -5.02
C THR A 54 0.64 -8.44 -4.06
N ALA A 55 0.14 -7.28 -3.66
CA ALA A 55 -0.91 -7.11 -2.66
C ALA A 55 -2.29 -6.95 -3.31
N THR A 56 -3.33 -7.09 -2.50
CA THR A 56 -4.73 -6.83 -2.90
C THR A 56 -5.15 -5.45 -2.43
N ILE A 57 -5.72 -4.65 -3.33
CA ILE A 57 -6.33 -3.37 -2.99
C ILE A 57 -7.67 -3.64 -2.34
N VAL A 58 -7.92 -3.07 -1.16
CA VAL A 58 -9.21 -3.18 -0.47
C VAL A 58 -9.90 -1.82 -0.52
N THR A 59 -11.02 -1.72 -1.20
CA THR A 59 -11.69 -0.43 -1.44
C THR A 59 -13.18 -0.57 -1.74
N GLY A 60 -13.96 0.47 -1.46
CA GLY A 60 -15.33 0.63 -1.95
C GLY A 60 -15.44 1.65 -3.10
N ASP A 61 -14.31 2.21 -3.54
CA ASP A 61 -14.26 3.27 -4.54
C ASP A 61 -14.30 2.72 -5.98
N PRO A 62 -15.36 2.97 -6.76
CA PRO A 62 -15.53 2.42 -8.10
C PRO A 62 -14.44 2.84 -9.10
N ASP A 63 -13.66 3.89 -8.83
CA ASP A 63 -12.59 4.35 -9.71
C ASP A 63 -11.50 3.28 -9.94
N PHE A 64 -11.39 2.30 -9.03
CA PHE A 64 -10.44 1.20 -9.16
C PHE A 64 -10.80 0.17 -10.25
N LYS A 65 -12.04 0.20 -10.79
CA LYS A 65 -12.47 -0.65 -11.91
C LYS A 65 -11.57 -0.50 -13.14
N GLU A 66 -11.07 0.70 -13.40
CA GLU A 66 -10.15 1.00 -14.50
C GLU A 66 -8.80 0.28 -14.36
N THR A 67 -8.46 -0.19 -13.15
CA THR A 67 -7.13 -0.73 -12.81
C THR A 67 -7.14 -2.19 -12.36
N GLU A 68 -8.29 -2.88 -12.40
CA GLU A 68 -8.42 -4.31 -12.04
C GLU A 68 -7.53 -5.23 -12.89
N SER A 69 -7.18 -4.81 -14.11
CA SER A 69 -6.23 -5.53 -14.96
C SER A 69 -4.79 -5.53 -14.45
N ARG A 70 -4.46 -4.70 -13.44
CA ARG A 70 -3.10 -4.47 -12.96
C ARG A 70 -2.85 -5.01 -11.55
N ALA A 71 -3.86 -5.02 -10.69
CA ALA A 71 -3.76 -5.51 -9.33
C ALA A 71 -5.09 -6.14 -8.90
N ALA A 72 -5.02 -7.12 -8.00
CA ALA A 72 -6.21 -7.72 -7.42
C ALA A 72 -6.96 -6.68 -6.57
N VAL A 73 -8.29 -6.67 -6.67
CA VAL A 73 -9.17 -5.78 -5.89
C VAL A 73 -10.16 -6.62 -5.09
N LEU A 74 -10.27 -6.30 -3.81
CA LEU A 74 -11.32 -6.77 -2.90
C LEU A 74 -12.28 -5.60 -2.66
N TRP A 75 -13.50 -5.76 -3.14
CA TRP A 75 -14.56 -4.75 -3.05
C TRP A 75 -15.29 -4.85 -1.70
N LEU A 76 -15.49 -3.70 -1.04
CA LEU A 76 -16.24 -3.54 0.22
C LEU A 76 -17.66 -2.99 0.02
#